data_AF-A0A1A8NIX8-F1
#
_entry.id   AF-A0A1A8NIX8-F1
#
_cell.length_a   1.000
_cell.length_b   1.000
_cell.length_c   1.000
_cell.angle_alpha   90.00
_cell.angle_beta   90.00
_cell.angle_gamma   90.00
#
_symmetry.space_group_name_H-M   'P 1'
#
loop_
_entity.id
_entity.type
_entity.pdbx_description
1 polymer ?
#
loop_
_entity_poly.entity_id
_entity_poly.type
_entity_poly.pdbx_seq_one_letter_code
_entity_poly.pdbx_strand_id
1 'polypeptide(L)'
;NLLDMMIKEEESLKAKLLTSIQTCRLEMEKLCLDLQIPLFEDEEGLSMLQQEKNICTQVQALMKEKTRRVHQLKALLEQDQDLCDILCSMPYGIPPDCVPSLEQLENFHQHIANQNEEKAQRYAEFMELKKQIILHMEELDRIPETSFEKDVICEDEDAFCLSRDNITSLKLLLCQLEEHKAENEATCEALREKIQQLWDRLQTPQVEREALNEHMVSSRKRNLEALQAEVQRLEELKLLNIRSVIDAIRS
;
A
#
# COMPACT_ATOMS: atom_id res chain seq x y z
N ASN A 1 -75.75 15.05 -27.33
CA ASN A 1 -75.86 13.82 -28.15
C ASN A 1 -74.76 12.88 -27.68
N LEU A 2 -75.04 11.59 -27.48
CA LEU A 2 -74.05 10.59 -27.02
C LEU A 2 -72.88 10.46 -27.99
N LEU A 3 -73.16 10.55 -29.30
CA LEU A 3 -72.16 10.43 -30.36
C LEU A 3 -71.08 11.51 -30.27
N ASP A 4 -71.48 12.76 -30.01
CA ASP A 4 -70.53 13.89 -29.88
C ASP A 4 -69.61 13.74 -28.66
N MET A 5 -70.08 13.08 -27.59
CA MET A 5 -69.25 12.79 -26.42
C MET A 5 -68.21 11.72 -26.74
N MET A 6 -68.61 10.64 -27.40
CA MET A 6 -67.69 9.57 -27.83
C MET A 6 -66.64 10.09 -28.83
N ILE A 7 -67.02 10.95 -29.77
CA ILE A 7 -66.07 11.57 -30.71
C ILE A 7 -65.04 12.41 -29.97
N LYS A 8 -65.48 13.26 -29.03
CA LYS A 8 -64.56 14.10 -28.24
C LYS A 8 -63.62 13.29 -27.35
N GLU A 9 -64.09 12.19 -26.78
CA GLU A 9 -63.26 11.28 -26.00
C GLU A 9 -62.17 10.64 -26.85
N GLU A 10 -62.52 10.15 -28.04
CA GLU A 10 -61.56 9.53 -28.97
C GLU A 10 -60.54 10.56 -29.51
N GLU A 11 -60.98 11.77 -29.85
CA GLU A 11 -60.09 12.86 -30.24
C GLU A 11 -59.14 13.26 -29.09
N SER A 12 -59.65 13.32 -27.86
CA SER A 12 -58.83 13.57 -26.67
C SER A 12 -57.81 12.47 -26.44
N LEU A 13 -58.21 11.20 -26.59
CA LEU A 13 -57.33 10.03 -26.44
C LEU A 13 -56.22 10.05 -27.50
N LYS A 14 -56.57 10.30 -28.76
CA LYS A 14 -55.61 10.44 -29.86
C LYS A 14 -54.61 11.57 -29.60
N ALA A 15 -55.08 12.74 -29.15
CA ALA A 15 -54.20 13.86 -28.83
C ALA A 15 -53.22 13.51 -27.69
N LYS A 16 -53.71 12.86 -26.63
CA LYS A 16 -52.87 12.39 -25.51
C LYS A 16 -51.82 11.38 -25.96
N LEU A 17 -52.19 10.42 -26.81
CA LEU A 17 -51.24 9.44 -27.36
C LEU A 17 -50.15 10.11 -28.18
N LEU A 18 -50.50 11.06 -29.06
CA LEU A 18 -49.52 11.80 -29.85
C LEU A 18 -48.55 12.59 -28.98
N THR A 19 -49.04 13.26 -27.93
CA THR A 19 -48.18 13.95 -26.96
C THR A 19 -47.27 12.97 -26.22
N SER A 20 -47.79 11.84 -25.74
CA SER A 20 -47.01 10.79 -25.06
C SER A 20 -45.86 10.29 -25.95
N ILE A 21 -46.18 9.90 -27.19
CA ILE A 21 -45.20 9.45 -28.18
C ILE A 21 -44.11 10.50 -28.40
N GLN A 22 -44.49 11.77 -28.57
CA GLN A 22 -43.53 12.84 -28.82
C GLN A 22 -42.60 13.09 -27.62
N THR A 23 -43.15 13.11 -26.40
CA THR A 23 -42.36 13.26 -25.17
C THR A 23 -41.40 12.08 -24.99
N CYS A 24 -41.88 10.85 -25.15
CA CYS A 24 -41.05 9.67 -24.99
C CYS A 24 -39.97 9.55 -26.07
N ARG A 25 -40.21 10.00 -27.31
CA ARG A 25 -39.15 10.07 -28.34
C ARG A 25 -38.04 11.03 -27.97
N LEU A 26 -38.37 12.23 -27.49
CA LEU A 26 -37.36 13.21 -27.04
C LEU A 26 -36.55 12.68 -25.85
N GLU A 27 -37.22 12.01 -24.91
CA GLU A 27 -36.54 11.39 -23.78
C GLU A 27 -35.65 10.22 -24.22
N MET A 28 -36.12 9.39 -25.16
CA MET A 28 -35.34 8.29 -25.74
C MET A 28 -34.09 8.81 -26.45
N GLU A 29 -34.21 9.86 -27.26
CA GLU A 29 -33.07 10.48 -27.96
C GLU A 29 -32.01 10.96 -26.97
N LYS A 30 -32.43 11.66 -25.91
CA LYS A 30 -31.52 12.11 -24.84
C LYS A 30 -30.84 10.92 -24.14
N LEU A 31 -31.60 9.88 -23.79
CA LEU A 31 -31.06 8.69 -23.13
C LEU A 31 -30.09 7.92 -24.02
N CYS A 32 -30.38 7.81 -25.32
CA CYS A 32 -29.47 7.19 -26.28
C CYS A 32 -28.16 7.96 -26.41
N LEU A 33 -28.22 9.30 -26.47
CA LEU A 33 -27.04 10.17 -26.46
C LEU A 33 -26.22 9.97 -25.18
N ASP A 34 -26.87 10.06 -24.01
CA ASP A 34 -26.23 9.90 -22.71
C ASP A 34 -25.56 8.52 -22.56
N LEU A 35 -26.22 7.46 -23.03
CA LEU A 35 -25.73 6.07 -22.95
C LEU A 35 -24.77 5.68 -24.08
N GLN A 36 -24.60 6.56 -25.08
CA GLN A 36 -23.80 6.35 -26.29
C GLN A 36 -24.24 5.12 -27.07
N ILE A 37 -25.56 4.92 -27.18
CA ILE A 37 -26.17 3.82 -27.92
C ILE A 37 -26.91 4.34 -29.17
N PRO A 38 -27.05 3.52 -30.21
CA PRO A 38 -27.83 3.89 -31.39
C PRO A 38 -29.28 4.24 -31.01
N LEU A 39 -29.87 5.18 -31.77
CA LEU A 39 -31.30 5.45 -31.70
C LEU A 39 -32.08 4.22 -32.17
N PHE A 40 -33.21 3.98 -31.52
CA PHE A 40 -34.13 2.93 -31.94
C PHE A 40 -34.92 3.36 -33.18
N GLU A 41 -35.03 2.48 -34.17
CA GLU A 41 -35.87 2.68 -35.35
C GLU A 41 -37.28 2.13 -35.10
N ASP A 42 -38.31 2.92 -35.39
CA ASP A 42 -39.70 2.45 -35.27
C ASP A 42 -39.98 1.34 -36.31
N GLU A 43 -40.58 0.24 -35.87
CA GLU A 43 -41.14 -0.74 -36.80
C GLU A 43 -42.31 -0.14 -37.60
N GLU A 44 -42.26 -0.29 -38.92
CA GLU A 44 -43.32 0.16 -39.82
C GLU A 44 -44.62 -0.64 -39.62
N GLY A 45 -45.77 0.01 -39.79
CA GLY A 45 -47.08 -0.64 -39.76
C GLY A 45 -47.69 -0.84 -38.37
N LEU A 46 -47.06 -0.35 -37.30
CA LEU A 46 -47.61 -0.41 -35.95
C LEU A 46 -48.75 0.59 -35.72
N SER A 47 -49.73 0.20 -34.87
CA SER A 47 -50.76 1.12 -34.40
C SER A 47 -50.17 2.18 -33.45
N MET A 48 -50.79 3.37 -33.36
CA MET A 48 -50.34 4.44 -32.44
C MET A 48 -50.24 3.95 -30.99
N LEU A 49 -51.19 3.13 -30.53
CA LEU A 49 -51.19 2.58 -29.18
C LEU A 49 -50.00 1.64 -28.96
N GLN A 50 -49.65 0.84 -29.96
CA GLN A 50 -48.51 -0.06 -29.88
C GLN A 50 -47.18 0.69 -29.95
N GLN A 51 -47.08 1.73 -30.78
CA GLN A 51 -45.92 2.62 -30.85
C GLN A 51 -45.67 3.31 -29.51
N GLU A 52 -46.70 3.90 -28.91
CA GLU A 52 -46.62 4.54 -27.60
C GLU A 52 -46.11 3.56 -26.53
N LYS A 53 -46.73 2.38 -26.45
CA LYS A 53 -46.31 1.32 -25.51
C LYS A 53 -44.85 0.91 -25.70
N ASN A 54 -44.41 0.72 -26.94
CA ASN A 54 -43.04 0.30 -27.25
C ASN A 54 -42.03 1.37 -26.83
N ILE A 55 -42.24 2.62 -27.22
CA ILE A 55 -41.33 3.74 -26.90
C ILE A 55 -41.28 3.96 -25.39
N CYS A 56 -42.43 3.96 -24.70
CA CYS A 56 -42.49 4.07 -23.24
C CYS A 56 -41.71 2.95 -22.53
N THR A 57 -41.86 1.71 -23.00
CA THR A 57 -41.13 0.55 -22.45
C THR A 57 -39.63 0.69 -22.66
N GLN A 58 -39.21 1.15 -23.85
CA GLN A 58 -37.80 1.35 -24.18
C GLN A 58 -37.19 2.46 -23.35
N VAL A 59 -37.85 3.62 -23.22
CA VAL A 59 -37.42 4.72 -22.35
C VAL A 59 -37.22 4.23 -20.92
N GLN A 60 -38.17 3.47 -20.36
CA GLN A 60 -38.02 2.91 -19.02
C GLN A 60 -36.81 1.97 -18.90
N ALA A 61 -36.54 1.15 -19.91
CA ALA A 61 -35.36 0.29 -19.94
C ALA A 61 -34.05 1.10 -19.97
N LEU A 62 -33.98 2.15 -20.80
CA LEU A 62 -32.81 3.02 -20.91
C LEU A 62 -32.58 3.84 -19.63
N MET A 63 -33.64 4.35 -18.99
CA MET A 63 -33.53 5.04 -17.70
C MET A 63 -32.97 4.10 -16.62
N LYS A 64 -33.42 2.84 -16.59
CA LYS A 64 -32.88 1.83 -15.67
C LYS A 64 -31.41 1.57 -15.94
N GLU A 65 -31.02 1.44 -17.20
CA GLU A 65 -29.62 1.23 -17.58
C GLU A 65 -28.73 2.42 -17.21
N LYS A 66 -29.14 3.65 -17.51
CA LYS A 66 -28.44 4.87 -17.08
C LYS A 66 -28.26 4.91 -15.57
N THR A 67 -29.34 4.64 -14.83
CA THR A 67 -29.32 4.59 -13.37
C THR A 67 -28.31 3.54 -12.89
N ARG A 68 -28.34 2.34 -13.47
CA ARG A 68 -27.38 1.26 -13.15
C ARG A 68 -25.94 1.68 -13.36
N ARG A 69 -25.60 2.25 -14.52
CA ARG A 69 -24.23 2.68 -14.86
C ARG A 69 -23.72 3.78 -13.92
N VAL A 70 -24.56 4.76 -13.59
CA VAL A 70 -24.20 5.84 -12.64
C VAL A 70 -23.98 5.29 -11.24
N HIS A 71 -24.79 4.34 -10.77
CA HIS A 71 -24.57 3.70 -9.47
C HIS A 71 -23.29 2.86 -9.45
N GLN A 72 -23.00 2.12 -10.53
CA GLN A 72 -21.75 1.38 -10.67
C GLN A 72 -20.53 2.32 -10.63
N LEU A 73 -20.59 3.45 -11.34
CA LEU A 73 -19.53 4.45 -11.30
C LEU A 73 -19.26 4.96 -9.88
N LYS A 74 -20.32 5.29 -9.12
CA LYS A 74 -20.17 5.76 -7.74
C LYS A 74 -19.47 4.74 -6.85
N ALA A 75 -19.89 3.47 -6.93
CA ALA A 75 -19.26 2.40 -6.17
C ALA A 75 -17.79 2.16 -6.57
N LEU A 76 -17.44 2.37 -7.84
CA LEU A 76 -16.06 2.29 -8.31
C LEU A 76 -15.21 3.48 -7.84
N LEU A 77 -15.76 4.69 -7.85
CA LEU A 77 -15.08 5.89 -7.34
C LEU A 77 -14.80 5.79 -5.84
N GLU A 78 -15.73 5.25 -5.05
CA GLU A 78 -15.52 4.98 -3.62
C GLU A 78 -14.36 4.00 -3.41
N GLN A 79 -14.34 2.89 -4.16
CA GLN A 79 -13.23 1.92 -4.09
C GLN A 79 -11.88 2.50 -4.54
N ASP A 80 -11.87 3.29 -5.62
CA ASP A 80 -10.66 3.97 -6.10
C ASP A 80 -10.10 4.93 -5.06
N GLN A 81 -10.98 5.68 -4.38
CA GLN A 81 -10.57 6.60 -3.33
C GLN A 81 -9.92 5.86 -2.16
N ASP A 82 -10.53 4.79 -1.67
CA ASP A 82 -9.98 3.97 -0.59
C ASP A 82 -8.59 3.40 -0.97
N LEU A 83 -8.44 2.93 -2.22
CA LEU A 83 -7.16 2.44 -2.74
C LEU A 83 -6.13 3.56 -2.89
N CYS A 84 -6.53 4.73 -3.37
CA CYS A 84 -5.65 5.89 -3.54
C CYS A 84 -5.14 6.42 -2.20
N ASP A 85 -5.97 6.44 -1.16
CA ASP A 85 -5.57 6.87 0.18
C ASP A 85 -4.47 5.95 0.74
N ILE A 86 -4.63 4.63 0.57
CA ILE A 86 -3.65 3.63 1.03
C ILE A 86 -2.38 3.64 0.19
N LEU A 87 -2.49 3.64 -1.14
CA LEU A 87 -1.37 3.54 -2.07
C LEU A 87 -0.68 4.89 -2.34
N CYS A 88 -1.28 5.99 -1.87
CA CYS A 88 -0.94 7.37 -2.19
C CYS A 88 -0.82 7.59 -3.70
N SER A 89 -1.79 7.06 -4.46
CA SER A 89 -1.86 7.19 -5.92
C SER A 89 -2.86 8.27 -6.35
N MET A 90 -2.79 8.67 -7.62
CA MET A 90 -3.80 9.57 -8.18
C MET A 90 -5.06 8.80 -8.60
N PRO A 91 -6.26 9.37 -8.35
CA PRO A 91 -7.52 8.79 -8.79
C PRO A 91 -7.62 8.61 -10.32
N TYR A 92 -8.47 7.69 -10.76
CA TYR A 92 -8.63 7.27 -12.16
C TYR A 92 -9.11 8.38 -13.12
N GLY A 93 -9.65 9.49 -12.60
CA GLY A 93 -9.92 10.71 -13.38
C GLY A 93 -11.25 10.76 -14.13
N ILE A 94 -12.27 9.99 -13.70
CA ILE A 94 -13.64 10.07 -14.25
C ILE A 94 -14.49 11.03 -13.40
N PRO A 95 -15.22 11.99 -14.01
CA PRO A 95 -16.14 12.86 -13.26
C PRO A 95 -17.32 12.07 -12.65
N PRO A 96 -17.70 12.34 -11.38
CA PRO A 96 -18.74 11.58 -10.67
C PRO A 96 -20.15 11.73 -11.26
N ASP A 97 -20.41 12.83 -11.96
CA ASP A 97 -21.73 13.16 -12.53
C ASP A 97 -21.91 12.71 -13.99
N CYS A 98 -20.92 12.01 -14.56
CA CYS A 98 -20.98 11.52 -15.93
C CYS A 98 -21.84 10.25 -16.06
N VAL A 99 -22.38 10.00 -17.26
CA VAL A 99 -22.93 8.70 -17.65
C VAL A 99 -21.84 7.92 -18.35
N PRO A 100 -21.24 6.89 -17.72
CA PRO A 100 -20.12 6.19 -18.34
C PRO A 100 -20.60 5.25 -19.45
N SER A 101 -19.74 5.06 -20.45
CA SER A 101 -19.87 3.97 -21.41
C SER A 101 -19.56 2.62 -20.73
N LEU A 102 -19.96 1.51 -21.37
CA LEU A 102 -19.61 0.17 -20.87
C LEU A 102 -18.10 -0.06 -20.87
N GLU A 103 -17.41 0.45 -21.90
CA GLU A 103 -15.95 0.36 -21.99
C GLU A 103 -15.26 1.15 -20.88
N GLN A 104 -15.77 2.34 -20.53
CA GLN A 104 -15.24 3.13 -19.41
C GLN A 104 -15.40 2.39 -18.08
N LEU A 105 -16.56 1.75 -17.85
CA LEU A 105 -16.79 0.94 -16.65
C LEU A 105 -15.84 -0.27 -16.60
N GLU A 106 -15.66 -0.98 -17.71
CA GLU A 106 -14.75 -2.13 -17.80
C GLU A 106 -13.30 -1.73 -17.53
N ASN A 107 -12.83 -0.66 -18.17
CA ASN A 107 -11.48 -0.14 -17.96
C ASN A 107 -11.26 0.29 -16.49
N PHE A 108 -12.29 0.86 -15.85
CA PHE A 108 -12.20 1.24 -14.44
C PHE A 108 -12.22 0.00 -13.53
N HIS A 109 -13.03 -1.02 -13.82
CA HIS A 109 -12.95 -2.31 -13.12
C HIS A 109 -11.56 -2.93 -13.20
N GLN A 110 -10.94 -2.93 -14.39
CA GLN A 110 -9.57 -3.44 -14.57
C GLN A 110 -8.55 -2.61 -13.79
N HIS A 111 -8.72 -1.28 -13.74
CA HIS A 111 -7.85 -0.42 -12.95
C HIS A 111 -7.91 -0.76 -11.45
N ILE A 112 -9.12 -0.89 -10.89
CA ILE A 112 -9.34 -1.31 -9.50
C ILE A 112 -8.72 -2.68 -9.23
N ALA A 113 -8.86 -3.64 -10.15
CA ALA A 113 -8.24 -4.95 -10.02
C ALA A 113 -6.71 -4.85 -9.93
N ASN A 114 -6.08 -4.06 -10.81
CA ASN A 114 -4.64 -3.84 -10.81
C ASN A 114 -4.16 -3.14 -9.54
N GLN A 115 -4.89 -2.14 -9.05
CA GLN A 115 -4.56 -1.45 -7.79
C GLN A 115 -4.68 -2.39 -6.58
N ASN A 116 -5.67 -3.29 -6.54
CA ASN A 116 -5.78 -4.29 -5.49
C ASN A 116 -4.61 -5.29 -5.49
N GLU A 117 -4.16 -5.70 -6.68
CA GLU A 117 -2.97 -6.55 -6.82
C GLU A 117 -1.71 -5.83 -6.33
N GLU A 118 -1.52 -4.58 -6.74
CA GLU A 118 -0.41 -3.73 -6.26
C GLU A 118 -0.46 -3.54 -4.74
N LYS A 119 -1.65 -3.30 -4.16
CA LYS A 119 -1.84 -3.21 -2.71
C LYS A 119 -1.42 -4.49 -2.01
N ALA A 120 -1.86 -5.64 -2.50
CA ALA A 120 -1.48 -6.94 -1.93
C ALA A 120 0.03 -7.16 -2.02
N GLN A 121 0.65 -6.81 -3.15
CA GLN A 121 2.10 -6.94 -3.33
C GLN A 121 2.89 -6.03 -2.38
N ARG A 122 2.53 -4.74 -2.28
CA ARG A 122 3.21 -3.80 -1.37
C ARG A 122 2.99 -4.13 0.09
N TYR A 123 1.82 -4.63 0.45
CA TYR A 123 1.55 -5.07 1.81
C TYR A 123 2.42 -6.28 2.19
N ALA A 124 2.54 -7.28 1.30
CA ALA A 124 3.44 -8.40 1.52
C ALA A 124 4.91 -7.96 1.64
N GLU A 125 5.35 -7.01 0.81
CA GLU A 125 6.69 -6.42 0.89
C GLU A 125 6.90 -5.65 2.20
N PHE A 126 5.94 -4.82 2.60
CA PHE A 126 5.96 -4.10 3.88
C PHE A 126 6.10 -5.06 5.06
N MET A 127 5.30 -6.12 5.12
CA MET A 127 5.32 -7.08 6.21
C MET A 127 6.66 -7.80 6.35
N GLU A 128 7.26 -8.17 5.22
CA GLU A 128 8.58 -8.81 5.23
C GLU A 128 9.68 -7.83 5.65
N LEU A 129 9.66 -6.60 5.14
CA LEU A 129 10.61 -5.55 5.55
C LEU A 129 10.48 -5.21 7.04
N LYS A 130 9.25 -5.02 7.54
CA LYS A 130 8.96 -4.74 8.96
C LYS A 130 9.54 -5.82 9.86
N LYS A 131 9.31 -7.09 9.51
CA LYS A 131 9.86 -8.23 10.26
C LYS A 131 11.39 -8.21 10.32
N GLN A 132 12.06 -7.94 9.21
CA GLN A 132 13.53 -7.87 9.17
C GLN A 132 14.07 -6.68 9.96
N ILE A 133 13.42 -5.51 9.85
CA ILE A 133 13.76 -4.31 10.62
C ILE A 133 13.66 -4.59 12.13
N ILE A 134 12.56 -5.19 12.59
CA ILE A 134 12.36 -5.53 14.01
C ILE A 134 13.48 -6.46 14.48
N LEU A 135 13.77 -7.52 13.72
CA LEU A 135 14.83 -8.46 14.06
C LEU A 135 16.20 -7.77 14.19
N HIS A 136 16.58 -6.93 13.23
CA HIS A 136 17.86 -6.23 13.30
C HIS A 136 17.92 -5.19 14.41
N MET A 137 16.82 -4.50 14.70
CA MET A 137 16.76 -3.58 15.83
C MET A 137 16.90 -4.30 17.18
N GLU A 138 16.27 -5.47 17.33
CA GLU A 138 16.45 -6.33 18.51
C GLU A 138 17.90 -6.84 18.63
N GLU A 139 18.52 -7.28 17.52
CA GLU A 139 19.92 -7.74 17.52
C GLU A 139 20.92 -6.63 17.88
N LEU A 140 20.60 -5.39 17.49
CA LEU A 140 21.40 -4.19 17.76
C LEU A 140 21.11 -3.56 19.12
N ASP A 141 20.14 -4.10 19.89
CA ASP A 141 19.62 -3.49 21.12
C ASP A 141 19.20 -2.01 20.90
N ARG A 142 18.69 -1.69 19.71
CA ARG A 142 18.28 -0.34 19.28
C ARG A 142 16.77 -0.17 19.42
N ILE A 143 16.36 0.97 19.95
CA ILE A 143 14.94 1.36 20.00
C ILE A 143 14.59 2.31 18.84
N PRO A 144 13.30 2.41 18.44
CA PRO A 144 12.84 3.37 17.44
C PRO A 144 13.11 4.82 17.85
N GLU A 145 13.88 5.56 17.06
CA GLU A 145 14.27 6.94 17.39
C GLU A 145 13.44 7.96 16.60
N THR A 146 13.27 7.73 15.31
CA THR A 146 12.52 8.61 14.40
C THR A 146 11.01 8.38 14.50
N SER A 147 10.21 9.35 14.05
CA SER A 147 8.76 9.14 13.93
C SER A 147 8.46 7.99 12.98
N PHE A 148 9.12 7.95 11.83
CA PHE A 148 8.95 6.89 10.84
C PHE A 148 9.22 5.48 11.42
N GLU A 149 10.31 5.30 12.17
CA GLU A 149 10.58 4.01 12.84
C GLU A 149 9.49 3.63 13.83
N LYS A 150 8.96 4.60 14.58
CA LYS A 150 7.87 4.37 15.54
C LYS A 150 6.60 3.97 14.81
N ASP A 151 6.28 4.63 13.70
CA ASP A 151 5.11 4.32 12.88
C ASP A 151 5.22 2.88 12.34
N VAL A 152 6.40 2.48 11.85
CA VAL A 152 6.64 1.13 11.31
C VAL A 152 6.53 0.03 12.38
N ILE A 153 7.00 0.30 13.61
CA ILE A 153 7.20 -0.73 14.64
C ILE A 153 6.03 -0.81 15.62
N CYS A 154 5.45 0.34 15.98
CA CYS A 154 4.48 0.46 17.06
C CYS A 154 3.03 0.62 16.58
N GLU A 155 2.81 1.09 15.34
CA GLU A 155 1.46 1.30 14.83
C GLU A 155 0.86 0.05 14.17
N ASP A 156 -0.45 0.12 13.96
CA ASP A 156 -1.23 -0.91 13.27
C ASP A 156 -0.77 -1.04 11.81
N GLU A 157 -0.63 -2.27 11.34
CA GLU A 157 -0.19 -2.60 9.98
C GLU A 157 -1.18 -2.09 8.93
N ASP A 158 -2.46 -2.02 9.30
CA ASP A 158 -3.52 -1.51 8.43
C ASP A 158 -3.56 0.03 8.36
N ALA A 159 -2.87 0.72 9.27
CA ALA A 159 -2.79 2.18 9.29
C ALA A 159 -1.62 2.74 8.45
N PHE A 160 -0.65 1.89 8.07
CA PHE A 160 0.54 2.31 7.36
C PHE A 160 0.26 2.62 5.88
N CYS A 161 0.60 3.82 5.42
CA CYS A 161 0.44 4.19 4.01
C CYS A 161 1.46 3.43 3.13
N LEU A 162 0.96 2.66 2.17
CA LEU A 162 1.74 1.84 1.22
C LEU A 162 2.22 2.65 0.00
N SER A 163 2.67 3.88 0.24
CA SER A 163 3.24 4.75 -0.79
C SER A 163 4.60 4.20 -1.27
N ARG A 164 4.97 4.50 -2.52
CA ARG A 164 6.29 4.08 -3.06
C ARG A 164 7.44 4.70 -2.27
N ASP A 165 7.26 5.92 -1.79
CA ASP A 165 8.25 6.63 -0.98
C ASP A 165 8.42 5.94 0.37
N ASN A 166 7.32 5.56 1.05
CA ASN A 166 7.37 4.84 2.31
C ASN A 166 8.03 3.46 2.17
N ILE A 167 7.70 2.69 1.12
CA ILE A 167 8.38 1.42 0.84
C ILE A 167 9.88 1.62 0.58
N THR A 168 10.25 2.71 -0.10
CA THR A 168 11.66 3.05 -0.32
C THR A 168 12.36 3.43 0.99
N SER A 169 11.69 4.20 1.85
CA SER A 169 12.19 4.55 3.18
C SER A 169 12.39 3.33 4.09
N LEU A 170 11.50 2.33 4.01
CA LEU A 170 11.68 1.05 4.71
C LEU A 170 12.93 0.30 4.26
N LYS A 171 13.14 0.20 2.95
CA LYS A 171 14.35 -0.43 2.39
C LYS A 171 15.60 0.30 2.83
N LEU A 172 15.58 1.63 2.82
CA LEU A 172 16.70 2.44 3.29
C LEU A 172 17.00 2.19 4.77
N LEU A 173 15.96 2.17 5.62
CA LEU A 173 16.10 1.87 7.04
C LEU A 173 16.71 0.46 7.26
N LEU A 174 16.23 -0.53 6.52
CA LEU A 174 16.77 -1.88 6.57
C LEU A 174 18.26 -1.90 6.19
N CYS A 175 18.64 -1.29 5.07
CA CYS A 175 20.04 -1.19 4.66
C CYS A 175 20.92 -0.54 5.74
N GLN A 176 20.44 0.55 6.37
CA GLN A 176 21.18 1.23 7.44
C GLN A 176 21.38 0.34 8.67
N LEU A 177 20.40 -0.49 9.01
CA LEU A 177 20.50 -1.44 10.12
C LEU A 177 21.49 -2.57 9.81
N GLU A 178 21.46 -3.09 8.58
CA GLU A 178 22.41 -4.11 8.09
C GLU A 178 23.85 -3.57 8.08
N GLU A 179 24.05 -2.35 7.59
CA GLU A 179 25.35 -1.66 7.60
C GLU A 179 25.88 -1.53 9.04
N HIS A 180 25.06 -1.03 9.96
CA HIS A 180 25.46 -0.87 11.36
C HIS A 180 25.75 -2.23 12.05
N LYS A 181 25.01 -3.28 11.70
CA LYS A 181 25.30 -4.65 12.16
C LYS A 181 26.65 -5.13 11.65
N ALA A 182 26.94 -4.94 10.36
CA ALA A 182 28.21 -5.34 9.76
C ALA A 182 29.40 -4.57 10.37
N GLU A 183 29.24 -3.27 10.65
CA GLU A 183 30.25 -2.46 11.35
C GLU A 183 30.54 -2.96 12.77
N ASN A 184 29.49 -3.32 13.52
CA ASN A 184 29.64 -3.91 14.86
C ASN A 184 30.34 -5.27 14.81
N GLU A 185 30.00 -6.12 13.83
CA GLU A 185 30.65 -7.41 13.63
C GLU A 185 32.13 -7.26 13.29
N ALA A 186 32.47 -6.36 12.36
CA ALA A 186 33.85 -6.07 11.99
C ALA A 186 34.66 -5.51 13.18
N THR A 187 34.06 -4.63 13.97
CA THR A 187 34.70 -4.07 15.17
C THR A 187 34.94 -5.13 16.23
N CYS A 188 33.96 -6.00 16.49
CA CYS A 188 34.10 -7.11 17.42
C CYS A 188 35.23 -8.06 16.98
N GLU A 189 35.29 -8.40 15.69
CA GLU A 189 36.32 -9.28 15.17
C GLU A 189 37.73 -8.68 15.32
N ALA A 190 37.90 -7.40 14.99
CA ALA A 190 39.17 -6.70 15.19
C ALA A 190 39.61 -6.68 16.67
N LEU A 191 38.66 -6.50 17.60
CA LEU A 191 38.94 -6.57 19.05
C LEU A 191 39.32 -7.98 19.48
N ARG A 192 38.64 -9.02 18.98
CA ARG A 192 38.97 -10.42 19.27
C ARG A 192 40.37 -10.78 18.80
N GLU A 193 40.74 -10.40 17.58
CA GLU A 193 42.10 -10.59 17.07
C GLU A 193 43.14 -9.88 17.96
N LYS A 194 42.86 -8.65 18.38
CA LYS A 194 43.74 -7.89 19.28
C LYS A 194 43.87 -8.58 20.65
N ILE A 195 42.79 -9.08 21.22
CA ILE A 195 42.79 -9.82 22.49
C ILE A 195 43.64 -11.07 22.38
N GLN A 196 43.48 -11.87 21.32
CA GLN A 196 44.28 -13.07 21.07
C GLN A 196 45.77 -12.74 21.01
N GLN A 197 46.16 -11.70 20.27
CA GLN A 197 47.55 -11.24 20.20
C GLN A 197 48.09 -10.81 21.58
N LEU A 198 47.29 -10.11 22.38
CA LEU A 198 47.70 -9.68 23.72
C LEU A 198 47.84 -10.87 24.68
N TRP A 199 46.91 -11.83 24.65
CA TRP A 199 46.99 -13.05 25.44
C TRP A 199 48.24 -13.86 25.11
N ASP A 200 48.61 -13.97 23.84
CA ASP A 200 49.81 -14.69 23.43
C ASP A 200 51.09 -13.95 23.85
N ARG A 201 51.12 -12.62 23.79
CA ARG A 201 52.27 -11.81 24.23
C ARG A 201 52.44 -11.78 25.75
N LEU A 202 51.34 -11.75 26.49
CA LEU A 202 51.32 -11.71 27.95
C LEU A 202 51.37 -13.12 28.58
N GLN A 203 51.28 -14.17 27.76
CA GLN A 203 51.19 -15.56 28.21
C GLN A 203 50.03 -15.77 29.19
N THR A 204 48.87 -15.17 28.88
CA THR A 204 47.67 -15.22 29.71
C THR A 204 47.20 -16.67 29.91
N PRO A 205 46.97 -17.12 31.16
CA PRO A 205 46.53 -18.47 31.46
C PRO A 205 45.22 -18.85 30.76
N GLN A 206 45.11 -20.12 30.37
CA GLN A 206 43.93 -20.64 29.66
C GLN A 206 42.61 -20.41 30.42
N VAL A 207 42.63 -20.52 31.75
CA VAL A 207 41.44 -20.29 32.61
C VAL A 207 40.92 -18.85 32.48
N GLU A 208 41.81 -17.87 32.33
CA GLU A 208 41.42 -16.46 32.11
C GLU A 208 40.88 -16.25 30.70
N ARG A 209 41.44 -16.94 29.69
CA ARG A 209 40.93 -16.88 28.31
C ARG A 209 39.51 -17.44 28.23
N GLU A 210 39.25 -18.55 28.91
CA GLU A 210 37.95 -19.23 28.92
C GLU A 210 36.83 -18.38 29.54
N ALA A 211 37.15 -17.49 30.47
CA ALA A 211 36.18 -16.57 31.06
C ALA A 211 35.55 -15.61 30.04
N LEU A 212 36.21 -15.37 28.90
CA LEU A 212 35.71 -14.49 27.84
C LEU A 212 34.99 -15.24 26.71
N ASN A 213 34.94 -16.58 26.73
CA ASN A 213 34.42 -17.38 25.61
C ASN A 213 33.00 -16.98 25.15
N GLU A 214 32.12 -16.58 26.06
CA GLU A 214 30.76 -16.11 25.72
C GLU A 214 30.79 -14.91 24.75
N HIS A 215 31.79 -14.04 24.89
CA HIS A 215 31.92 -12.80 24.11
C HIS A 215 32.77 -12.97 22.83
N MET A 216 33.43 -14.12 22.65
CA MET A 216 34.27 -14.42 21.50
C MET A 216 33.49 -14.89 20.26
N VAL A 217 32.17 -15.07 20.37
CA VAL A 217 31.33 -15.61 19.29
C VAL A 217 30.27 -14.63 18.80
N SER A 218 29.58 -13.94 19.71
CA SER A 218 28.50 -13.01 19.38
C SER A 218 28.99 -11.56 19.25
N SER A 219 28.35 -10.78 18.38
CA SER A 219 28.72 -9.38 18.10
C SER A 219 27.67 -8.35 18.55
N ARG A 220 26.77 -8.75 19.46
CA ARG A 220 25.83 -7.82 20.11
C ARG A 220 26.55 -6.76 20.95
N LYS A 221 25.85 -5.68 21.29
CA LYS A 221 26.37 -4.56 22.08
C LYS A 221 27.08 -4.97 23.37
N ARG A 222 26.48 -5.88 24.16
CA ARG A 222 27.10 -6.42 25.39
C ARG A 222 28.47 -7.06 25.13
N ASN A 223 28.66 -7.72 23.99
CA ASN A 223 29.93 -8.34 23.64
C ASN A 223 30.95 -7.29 23.23
N LEU A 224 30.54 -6.29 22.45
CA LEU A 224 31.42 -5.18 22.07
C LEU A 224 31.98 -4.48 23.33
N GLU A 225 31.12 -4.17 24.30
CA GLU A 225 31.51 -3.56 25.58
C GLU A 225 32.48 -4.46 26.37
N ALA A 226 32.20 -5.76 26.45
CA ALA A 226 33.07 -6.72 27.14
C ALA A 226 34.44 -6.87 26.47
N LEU A 227 34.48 -6.93 25.12
CA LEU A 227 35.71 -7.02 24.35
C LEU A 227 36.56 -5.75 24.51
N GLN A 228 35.94 -4.56 24.49
CA GLN A 228 36.65 -3.30 24.72
C GLN A 228 37.25 -3.23 26.13
N ALA A 229 36.48 -3.63 27.15
CA ALA A 229 36.96 -3.67 28.53
C ALA A 229 38.15 -4.63 28.70
N GLU A 230 38.10 -5.81 28.06
CA GLU A 230 39.21 -6.76 28.13
C GLU A 230 40.46 -6.25 27.39
N VAL A 231 40.30 -5.65 26.21
CA VAL A 231 41.43 -5.01 25.51
C VAL A 231 42.09 -3.97 26.41
N GLN A 232 41.31 -3.12 27.07
CA GLN A 232 41.84 -2.11 27.98
C GLN A 232 42.61 -2.75 29.15
N ARG A 233 42.01 -3.75 29.81
CA ARG A 233 42.65 -4.46 30.93
C ARG A 233 43.98 -5.09 30.54
N LEU A 234 44.05 -5.74 29.37
CA LEU A 234 45.26 -6.38 28.86
C LEU A 234 46.34 -5.36 28.47
N GLU A 235 45.96 -4.22 27.89
CA GLU A 235 46.89 -3.13 27.58
C GLU A 235 47.50 -2.52 28.86
N GLU A 236 46.68 -2.33 29.90
CA GLU A 236 47.15 -1.87 31.22
C GLU A 236 48.10 -2.88 31.86
N LEU A 237 47.76 -4.18 31.82
CA LEU A 237 48.62 -5.26 32.31
C LEU A 237 49.97 -5.29 31.58
N LYS A 238 49.96 -5.10 30.25
CA LYS A 238 51.18 -5.00 29.44
C LYS A 238 52.08 -3.86 29.91
N LEU A 239 51.50 -2.68 30.19
CA LEU A 239 52.25 -1.52 30.68
C LEU A 239 52.83 -1.76 32.08
N LEU A 240 52.06 -2.38 32.98
CA LEU A 240 52.54 -2.73 34.32
C LEU A 240 53.70 -3.72 34.27
N ASN A 241 53.62 -4.76 33.43
CA ASN A 241 54.70 -5.72 33.24
C ASN A 241 55.97 -5.05 32.71
N ILE A 242 55.85 -4.15 31.73
CA ILE A 242 57.00 -3.38 31.21
C ILE A 242 57.64 -2.53 32.30
N ARG A 243 56.83 -1.82 33.11
CA ARG A 243 57.34 -1.00 34.22
C ARG A 243 58.09 -1.84 35.25
N SER A 244 57.50 -2.96 35.67
CA SER A 244 58.13 -3.89 36.63
C SER A 244 59.47 -4.42 36.13
N VAL A 245 59.57 -4.76 34.84
CA VAL A 245 60.82 -5.23 34.23
C VAL A 245 61.87 -4.11 34.19
N ILE A 246 61.48 -2.89 33.82
CA ILE A 246 62.39 -1.73 33.81
C ILE A 246 62.91 -1.43 35.20
N ASP A 247 62.05 -1.44 36.22
CA ASP A 247 62.44 -1.15 37.60
C ASP A 247 63.36 -2.25 38.18
N ALA A 248 63.13 -3.51 37.81
CA ALA A 248 64.01 -4.63 38.15
C ALA A 248 65.39 -4.55 37.47
N ILE A 249 65.48 -4.01 36.26
CA ILE A 249 66.77 -3.79 35.56
C ILE A 249 67.53 -2.58 36.15
N ARG A 250 66.81 -1.59 36.69
CA ARG A 250 67.39 -0.37 37.28
C ARG A 250 67.83 -0.53 38.73
N SER A 251 67.39 -1.59 39.41
CA SER A 251 67.75 -1.93 40.79
C SER A 251 68.97 -2.85 40.83
#